data_AF-A0A2E4YA78-F1
#
_entry.id   AF-A0A2E4YA78-F1
#
_cell.length_a   1.000
_cell.length_b   1.000
_cell.length_c   1.000
_cell.angle_alpha   90.00
_cell.angle_beta   90.00
_cell.angle_gamma   90.00
#
_symmetry.space_group_name_H-M   'P 1'
#
loop_
_entity.id
_entity.type
_entity.pdbx_description
1 polymer ?
#
loop_
_entity_poly.entity_id
_entity_poly.type
_entity_poly.pdbx_seq_one_letter_code
_entity_poly.pdbx_strand_id
1 'polypeptide(L)'
;MARPKPTILLEHTDNKTYRSEQVLKAEAVYAVFHKGIAINLRSLNSLVNFPGPKYKKVSFSNPGHAINLAQRLNNLFRCEDFEVYVLTKGEKLELD
;
A
#
# COMPACT_ATOMS: atom_id res chain seq x y z
N MET A 1 -0.03 -17.35 13.74
CA MET A 1 -1.18 -17.92 12.99
C MET A 1 -0.73 -18.24 11.58
N ALA A 2 -1.10 -19.41 11.04
CA ALA A 2 -0.83 -19.72 9.64
C ALA A 2 -1.55 -18.70 8.74
N ARG A 3 -0.84 -18.14 7.76
CA ARG A 3 -1.45 -17.18 6.81
C ARG A 3 -2.52 -17.93 6.00
N PRO A 4 -3.78 -17.46 5.96
CA PRO A 4 -4.81 -18.12 5.18
C PRO A 4 -4.39 -18.20 3.71
N LYS A 5 -4.69 -19.33 3.07
CA LYS A 5 -4.39 -19.53 1.65
C LYS A 5 -5.17 -18.50 0.83
N PRO A 6 -4.52 -17.71 -0.05
CA PRO A 6 -5.23 -16.69 -0.83
C PRO A 6 -6.15 -17.33 -1.87
N THR A 7 -7.25 -16.66 -2.19
CA THR A 7 -8.10 -17.02 -3.33
C THR A 7 -7.47 -16.47 -4.61
N ILE A 8 -7.12 -17.34 -5.56
CA ILE A 8 -6.62 -16.97 -6.88
C ILE A 8 -7.84 -16.62 -7.76
N LEU A 9 -7.82 -15.45 -8.39
CA LEU A 9 -8.85 -14.96 -9.31
C LEU A 9 -8.49 -15.28 -10.76
N LEU A 10 -7.23 -15.05 -11.14
CA LEU A 10 -6.68 -15.32 -12.46
C LEU A 10 -5.28 -15.89 -12.31
N GLU A 11 -4.88 -16.75 -13.22
CA GLU A 11 -3.54 -17.31 -13.30
C GLU A 11 -3.12 -17.41 -14.76
N HIS A 12 -1.90 -16.97 -15.04
CA HIS A 12 -1.27 -17.14 -16.34
C HIS A 12 0.12 -17.72 -16.16
N THR A 13 0.41 -18.82 -16.85
CA THR A 13 1.73 -19.44 -16.85
C THR A 13 2.35 -19.30 -18.23
N ASP A 14 3.51 -18.67 -18.30
CA ASP A 14 4.30 -18.59 -19.53
C ASP A 14 4.89 -19.97 -19.85
N ASN A 15 4.55 -20.55 -21.00
CA ASN A 15 4.99 -21.88 -21.40
C ASN A 15 6.49 -21.98 -21.72
N LYS A 16 7.18 -20.85 -21.93
CA LYS A 16 8.63 -20.80 -22.21
C LYS A 16 9.45 -20.65 -20.93
N THR A 17 9.02 -19.75 -20.04
CA THR A 17 9.75 -19.44 -18.81
C THR A 17 9.24 -20.22 -17.59
N TYR A 18 8.08 -20.89 -17.72
CA TYR A 18 7.35 -21.56 -16.64
C TYR A 18 7.04 -20.65 -15.44
N ARG A 19 7.06 -19.32 -15.64
CA ARG A 19 6.69 -18.35 -14.61
C ARG A 19 5.18 -18.18 -14.60
N SER A 20 4.58 -18.33 -13.42
CA SER A 20 3.16 -18.08 -13.18
C SER A 20 2.96 -16.71 -12.56
N GLU A 21 2.05 -15.93 -13.14
CA GLU A 21 1.51 -14.71 -12.55
C GLU A 21 0.08 -14.96 -12.08
N GLN A 22 -0.20 -14.62 -10.83
CA GLN A 22 -1.49 -14.86 -10.20
C GLN A 22 -2.09 -13.54 -9.71
N VAL A 23 -3.35 -13.31 -10.07
CA VAL A 23 -4.16 -12.23 -9.49
C VAL A 23 -4.86 -12.80 -8.26
N LEU A 24 -4.59 -12.23 -7.09
CA LEU A 24 -5.13 -12.71 -5.82
C LEU A 24 -6.25 -11.81 -5.33
N LYS A 25 -7.31 -12.40 -4.79
CA LYS A 25 -8.37 -11.65 -4.11
C LYS A 25 -7.81 -11.02 -2.84
N ALA A 26 -7.98 -9.70 -2.70
CA ALA A 26 -7.76 -8.99 -1.45
C ALA A 26 -9.12 -8.70 -0.80
N GLU A 27 -9.16 -8.75 0.54
CA GLU A 27 -10.34 -8.35 1.30
C GLU A 27 -10.54 -6.83 1.27
N ALA A 28 -9.45 -6.10 1.44
CA ALA A 28 -9.41 -4.65 1.42
C ALA A 28 -8.01 -4.15 1.10
N VAL A 29 -7.91 -2.86 0.80
CA VAL A 29 -6.66 -2.10 0.82
C VAL A 29 -6.61 -1.27 2.09
N TYR A 30 -5.50 -1.32 2.81
CA TYR A 30 -5.29 -0.57 4.04
C TYR A 30 -4.37 0.60 3.75
N ALA A 31 -4.85 1.83 3.93
CA ALA A 31 -4.09 3.01 3.57
C ALA A 31 -3.95 3.97 4.76
N VAL A 32 -2.78 4.61 4.87
CA VAL A 32 -2.55 5.65 5.88
C VAL A 32 -3.03 6.98 5.34
N PHE A 33 -3.82 7.68 6.14
CA PHE A 33 -4.36 9.01 5.88
C PHE A 33 -3.80 9.98 6.93
N HIS A 34 -3.79 11.27 6.61
CA HIS A 34 -3.49 12.34 7.56
C HIS A 34 -4.66 13.31 7.59
N LYS A 35 -5.33 13.45 8.74
CA LYS A 35 -6.55 14.27 8.91
C LYS A 35 -7.63 13.95 7.85
N GLY A 36 -7.87 12.67 7.61
CA GLY A 36 -8.83 12.22 6.59
C GLY A 36 -8.41 12.43 5.13
N ILE A 37 -7.15 12.83 4.86
CA ILE A 37 -6.62 12.99 3.50
C ILE A 37 -5.67 11.83 3.14
N ALA A 38 -5.86 11.23 1.98
CA ALA A 38 -4.96 10.19 1.46
C ALA A 38 -3.57 10.79 1.19
N ILE A 39 -2.51 10.15 1.67
CA ILE A 39 -1.14 10.66 1.53
C ILE A 39 -0.24 9.72 0.72
N ASN A 40 0.91 10.24 0.30
CA ASN A 40 2.07 9.46 -0.13
C ASN A 40 3.29 9.96 0.64
N LEU A 41 4.31 9.12 0.75
CA LEU A 41 5.58 9.52 1.37
C LEU A 41 6.63 9.80 0.32
N ARG A 42 7.56 10.67 0.67
CA ARG A 42 8.78 10.92 -0.09
C ARG A 42 9.94 11.02 0.88
N SER A 43 11.00 10.29 0.61
CA SER A 43 12.27 10.45 1.32
C SER A 43 13.22 11.23 0.42
N LEU A 44 13.86 12.26 0.97
CA LEU A 44 14.82 13.11 0.28
C LEU A 44 16.07 13.26 1.16
N ASN A 45 17.24 13.27 0.52
CA ASN A 45 18.46 13.76 1.16
C ASN A 45 18.48 15.29 0.94
N SER A 46 18.66 16.06 2.02
CA SER A 46 18.63 17.52 1.97
C SER A 46 19.79 18.15 1.19
N LEU A 47 20.88 17.40 0.97
CA LEU A 47 22.11 17.89 0.35
C LEU A 47 22.33 17.34 -1.07
N VAL A 48 21.75 16.17 -1.39
CA VAL A 48 21.97 15.48 -2.67
C VAL A 48 20.65 14.98 -3.25
N ASN A 49 20.39 15.34 -4.52
CA ASN A 49 19.09 15.10 -5.16
C ASN A 49 19.18 14.16 -6.39
N PHE A 50 20.11 13.21 -6.41
CA PHE A 50 20.30 12.27 -7.52
C PHE A 50 20.20 10.81 -7.03
N PRO A 51 19.42 9.91 -7.66
CA PRO A 51 18.66 10.03 -8.92
C PRO A 51 17.25 10.64 -8.77
N GLY A 52 17.04 11.51 -7.79
CA GLY A 52 15.76 12.17 -7.51
C GLY A 52 14.85 11.34 -6.60
N PRO A 53 14.03 11.99 -5.77
CA PRO A 53 13.22 11.32 -4.78
C PRO A 53 12.03 10.61 -5.43
N LYS A 54 11.82 9.34 -5.08
CA LYS A 54 10.67 8.54 -5.54
C LYS A 54 9.56 8.59 -4.50
N TYR A 55 8.32 8.72 -4.97
CA TYR A 55 7.14 8.60 -4.12
C TYR A 55 6.94 7.16 -3.67
N LYS A 56 6.59 6.99 -2.40
CA LYS A 56 6.23 5.73 -1.79
C LYS A 56 4.73 5.73 -1.49
N LYS A 57 4.01 4.81 -2.13
CA LYS A 57 2.60 4.53 -1.80
C LYS A 57 2.51 3.98 -0.37
N VAL A 58 1.48 4.41 0.36
CA VAL A 58 1.19 3.95 1.73
C VAL A 58 -0.11 3.14 1.81
N SER A 59 -0.41 2.43 0.74
CA SER A 59 -1.48 1.44 0.63
C SER A 59 -0.89 0.02 0.75
N PHE A 60 -1.47 -0.81 1.61
CA PHE A 60 -0.97 -2.12 1.97
C PHE A 60 -2.05 -3.19 1.81
N SER A 61 -1.63 -4.43 1.56
CA SER A 61 -2.50 -5.61 1.55
C SER A 61 -2.73 -6.23 2.94
N ASN A 62 -2.08 -5.68 3.97
CA ASN A 62 -2.18 -6.16 5.36
C ASN A 62 -2.30 -4.94 6.30
N PRO A 63 -3.27 -4.95 7.25
CA PRO A 63 -3.49 -3.84 8.19
C PRO A 63 -2.28 -3.56 9.08
N GLY A 64 -1.53 -4.58 9.50
CA GLY A 64 -0.39 -4.42 10.39
C GLY A 64 0.70 -3.52 9.82
N HIS A 65 0.94 -3.56 8.50
CA HIS A 65 1.89 -2.64 7.87
C HIS A 65 1.40 -1.19 7.87
N ALA A 66 0.10 -0.97 7.64
CA ALA A 66 -0.50 0.35 7.69
C ALA A 66 -0.48 0.92 9.13
N ILE A 67 -0.86 0.12 10.12
CA ILE A 67 -0.88 0.50 11.54
C ILE A 67 0.53 0.85 12.03
N ASN A 68 1.53 0.00 11.76
CA ASN A 68 2.92 0.27 12.14
C ASN A 68 3.44 1.56 11.50
N LEU A 69 3.04 1.84 10.26
CA LEU A 69 3.40 3.09 9.59
C LEU A 69 2.73 4.29 10.26
N ALA A 70 1.43 4.24 10.51
CA ALA A 70 0.67 5.32 11.14
C ALA A 70 1.24 5.66 12.53
N GLN A 71 1.46 4.65 13.37
CA GLN A 71 2.08 4.82 14.70
C GLN A 71 3.47 5.46 14.61
N ARG A 72 4.31 5.00 13.67
CA ARG A 72 5.64 5.59 13.46
C ARG A 72 5.55 7.06 13.06
N LEU A 73 4.59 7.44 12.21
CA LEU A 73 4.40 8.82 11.78
C LEU A 73 3.85 9.70 12.91
N ASN A 74 2.84 9.22 13.65
CA ASN A 74 2.34 9.87 14.86
C ASN A 74 3.46 10.15 15.87
N ASN A 75 4.33 9.16 16.12
CA ASN A 75 5.49 9.33 16.99
C ASN A 75 6.51 10.33 16.43
N LEU A 76 6.79 10.28 15.13
CA LEU A 76 7.76 11.15 14.47
C LEU A 76 7.33 12.62 14.50
N PHE A 77 6.04 12.88 14.24
CA PHE A 77 5.48 14.23 14.16
C PHE A 77 4.82 14.70 15.46
N ARG A 78 4.81 13.85 16.50
CA ARG A 78 4.22 14.13 17.82
C ARG A 78 2.76 14.55 17.72
N CYS A 79 1.98 13.81 16.92
CA CYS A 79 0.55 14.02 16.74
C CYS A 79 -0.19 12.68 16.72
N GLU A 80 -1.52 12.74 16.61
CA GLU A 80 -2.40 11.57 16.46
C GLU A 80 -3.19 11.63 15.14
N ASP A 81 -2.76 12.48 14.22
CA ASP A 81 -3.48 12.81 12.98
C ASP A 81 -3.29 11.77 11.87
N PHE A 82 -2.39 10.78 12.05
CA PHE A 82 -2.19 9.69 11.10
C PHE A 82 -3.05 8.48 11.47
N GLU A 83 -3.95 8.13 10.56
CA GLU A 83 -4.99 7.12 10.77
C GLU A 83 -4.96 6.08 9.65
N VAL A 84 -5.50 4.88 9.91
CA VAL A 84 -5.58 3.80 8.91
C VAL A 84 -7.03 3.65 8.45
N TYR A 85 -7.23 3.75 7.14
CA TYR A 85 -8.53 3.56 6.49
C TYR A 85 -8.55 2.20 5.80
N VAL A 86 -9.66 1.47 5.99
CA VAL A 86 -9.95 0.20 5.30
C VAL A 86 -10.78 0.52 4.06
N LEU A 87 -10.21 0.28 2.88
CA LEU A 87 -10.83 0.56 1.60
C LEU A 87 -11.26 -0.75 0.94
N THR A 88 -12.55 -1.06 1.01
CA THR A 88 -13.14 -2.28 0.42
C THR A 88 -13.66 -2.04 -0.99
N LYS A 89 -14.15 -0.82 -1.26
CA LYS A 89 -14.63 -0.38 -2.56
C LYS A 89 -14.35 1.11 -2.71
N GLY A 90 -13.99 1.53 -3.91
CA GLY A 90 -13.80 2.93 -4.26
C GLY A 90 -14.69 3.33 -5.42
N GLU A 91 -14.56 4.57 -5.84
CA GLU A 91 -15.15 5.05 -7.08
C GLU A 91 -14.45 4.37 -8.26
N LYS A 92 -15.26 3.87 -9.19
CA LYS A 92 -14.76 3.30 -10.44
C LYS A 92 -14.50 4.47 -11.40
N LEU A 93 -13.26 4.62 -11.84
CA LEU A 93 -12.93 5.51 -12.96
C LEU A 93 -13.24 4.79 -14.28
N GLU A 94 -13.75 5.54 -15.26
CA GLU A 94 -13.86 5.04 -16.62
C GLU A 94 -12.46 4.95 -17.25
N LEU A 95 -12.26 3.90 -18.06
CA LEU A 95 -11.02 3.68 -18.80
C LEU A 95 -11.27 4.15 -20.22
N ASP A 96 -10.78 5.36 -20.54
CA ASP A 96 -10.74 5.87 -21.92
C ASP A 96 -9.63 5.19 -22.74
#